data_AF-A0A6L4A3H3-F1
#
_entry.id   AF-A0A6L4A3H3-F1
#
_cell.length_a   1.000
_cell.length_b   1.000
_cell.length_c   1.000
_cell.angle_alpha   90.00
_cell.angle_beta   90.00
_cell.angle_gamma   90.00
#
_symmetry.space_group_name_H-M   'P 1'
#
loop_
_entity.id
_entity.type
_entity.pdbx_description
1 polymer ?
#
loop_
_entity_poly.entity_id
_entity_poly.type
_entity_poly.pdbx_seq_one_letter_code
_entity_poly.pdbx_strand_id
1 'polypeptide(L)'
;TWLVIQFRGQVAWVTAQYVSIFDPGNLQLALPIVAAPATPTPSATTVQAEPDIIITNVTLAPSSPIPTNVLFSATITLKNQGGSAAGTFAVATTFLPGNIYSAQNLPAGLGAGQTTTVVLSTTFGATGNVNNLAIVADLNNEVAEGAVGETNNIFNISYKVDRAVQTEQVRNYAAAANDDLSGNGTQDISWDGTNLTAINGALIGLFSSDNYATAHYDGAVATATSTVFANPPAGATIAFRSDDGRYGVIRIDGRSGTQINFTYRIYIP
;
A
#
# COMPACT_ATOMS: atom_id res chain seq x y z
N THR A 1 14.53 55.45 22.30
CA THR A 1 15.55 55.60 23.35
C THR A 1 14.85 55.68 24.71
N TRP A 2 15.51 55.25 25.79
CA TRP A 2 14.92 55.26 27.15
C TRP A 2 15.56 56.39 27.97
N LEU A 3 14.75 57.09 28.74
CA LEU A 3 15.18 58.12 29.69
C LEU A 3 15.07 57.56 31.10
N VAL A 4 16.05 57.88 31.95
CA VAL A 4 16.06 57.50 33.36
C VAL A 4 15.67 58.72 34.20
N ILE A 5 14.66 58.57 35.05
CA ILE A 5 14.25 59.61 36.01
C ILE A 5 14.21 59.05 37.43
N GLN A 6 14.48 59.91 38.41
CA GLN A 6 14.19 59.62 39.81
C GLN A 6 12.78 60.13 40.13
N PHE A 7 11.86 59.22 40.44
CA PHE A 7 10.49 59.57 40.82
C PHE A 7 10.17 58.93 42.17
N ARG A 8 9.90 59.78 43.17
CA ARG A 8 9.56 59.35 44.54
C ARG A 8 10.57 58.38 45.18
N GLY A 9 11.85 58.60 44.93
CA GLY A 9 12.95 57.79 45.49
C GLY A 9 13.18 56.45 44.79
N GLN A 10 12.56 56.23 43.62
CA GLN A 10 12.79 55.05 42.78
C GLN A 10 13.23 55.48 41.38
N VAL A 11 14.09 54.65 40.77
CA VAL A 11 14.52 54.79 39.38
C VAL A 11 13.39 54.32 38.47
N ALA A 12 12.86 55.22 37.65
CA ALA A 12 11.85 54.91 36.64
C ALA A 12 12.42 55.12 35.23
N TRP A 13 11.92 54.33 34.29
CA TRP A 13 12.32 54.34 32.89
C TRP A 13 11.16 54.84 32.04
N VAL A 14 11.41 55.86 31.22
CA VAL A 14 10.40 56.44 30.32
C VAL A 14 10.85 56.21 28.88
N THR A 15 9.95 55.67 28.05
CA THR A 15 10.24 55.52 26.62
C THR A 15 10.09 56.87 25.93
N ALA A 16 11.16 57.35 25.29
CA ALA A 16 11.17 58.64 24.60
C ALA A 16 10.23 58.70 23.39
N GLN A 17 9.65 57.56 22.96
CA GLN A 17 8.73 57.50 21.82
C GLN A 17 7.31 58.00 22.15
N TYR A 18 6.96 58.14 23.44
CA TYR A 18 5.60 58.52 23.88
C TYR A 18 5.56 59.81 24.71
N VAL A 19 6.65 60.57 24.77
CA VAL A 19 6.74 61.81 25.53
C VAL A 19 7.55 62.86 24.78
N SER A 20 7.04 64.09 24.73
CA SER A 20 7.82 65.27 24.35
C SER A 20 8.55 65.81 25.57
N ILE A 21 9.88 65.94 25.47
CA ILE A 21 10.71 66.54 26.52
C ILE A 21 10.79 68.04 26.24
N PHE A 22 10.28 68.86 27.14
CA PHE A 22 10.53 70.31 27.12
C PHE A 22 11.89 70.56 27.78
N ASP A 23 12.91 70.90 26.98
CA ASP A 23 14.30 71.11 27.42
C ASP A 23 14.71 72.58 27.24
N PRO A 24 14.30 73.50 28.13
CA PRO A 24 14.62 74.92 28.02
C PRO A 24 16.10 75.25 28.34
N GLY A 25 16.95 74.24 28.59
CA GLY A 25 18.34 74.41 29.06
C GLY A 25 19.38 73.47 28.45
N ASN A 26 19.04 72.71 27.39
CA ASN A 26 19.95 71.80 26.69
C ASN A 26 20.48 70.63 27.56
N LEU A 27 19.66 70.14 28.50
CA LEU A 27 19.95 69.02 29.41
C LEU A 27 20.12 67.67 28.69
N GLN A 28 19.62 67.51 27.46
CA GLN A 28 19.85 66.31 26.65
C GLN A 28 21.34 66.03 26.35
N LEU A 29 22.21 67.06 26.38
CA LEU A 29 23.66 66.92 26.20
C LEU A 29 24.43 66.57 27.49
N ALA A 30 23.80 66.71 28.66
CA ALA A 30 24.46 66.54 29.96
C ALA A 30 24.18 65.18 30.63
N LEU A 31 23.18 64.43 30.16
CA LEU A 31 22.80 63.14 30.75
C LEU A 31 23.49 61.96 30.03
N PRO A 32 24.17 61.06 30.75
CA PRO A 32 24.82 59.90 30.15
C PRO A 32 23.78 58.94 29.55
N ILE A 33 23.95 58.61 28.26
CA ILE A 33 23.14 57.59 27.58
C ILE A 33 23.61 56.21 28.07
N VAL A 34 22.81 55.56 28.92
CA VAL A 34 23.07 54.18 29.37
C VAL A 34 22.34 53.22 28.43
N ALA A 35 23.07 52.26 27.85
CA ALA A 35 22.47 51.20 27.04
C ALA A 35 21.50 50.38 27.91
N ALA A 36 20.34 50.03 27.36
CA ALA A 36 19.41 49.16 28.04
C ALA A 36 20.10 47.82 28.38
N PRO A 37 19.83 47.21 29.56
CA PRO A 37 20.30 45.87 29.87
C PRO A 37 19.88 44.91 28.75
N ALA A 38 20.76 43.97 28.38
CA ALA A 38 20.41 42.96 27.39
C ALA A 38 19.12 42.26 27.85
N THR A 39 18.09 42.25 26.99
CA THR A 39 16.87 41.49 27.27
C THR A 39 17.29 40.03 27.47
N PRO A 40 16.91 39.36 28.57
CA PRO A 40 17.22 37.96 28.73
C PRO A 40 16.61 37.24 27.54
N THR A 41 17.46 36.70 26.67
CA THR A 41 17.00 35.85 25.57
C THR A 41 16.49 34.59 26.25
N PRO A 42 15.20 34.23 26.15
CA PRO A 42 14.74 32.97 26.68
C PRO A 42 15.62 31.88 26.08
N SER A 43 16.18 31.00 26.92
CA SER A 43 16.92 29.85 26.44
C SER A 43 16.09 29.14 25.39
N ALA A 44 16.69 28.80 24.25
CA ALA A 44 16.01 28.04 23.23
C ALA A 44 15.39 26.80 23.87
N THR A 45 14.08 26.62 23.73
CA THR A 45 13.43 25.37 24.09
C THR A 45 14.08 24.29 23.25
N THR A 46 14.82 23.38 23.87
CA THR A 46 15.37 22.21 23.18
C THR A 46 14.19 21.38 22.70
N VAL A 47 13.91 21.40 21.40
CA VAL A 47 12.98 20.44 20.79
C VAL A 47 13.61 19.07 21.01
N GLN A 48 12.94 18.22 21.78
CA GLN A 48 13.37 16.84 21.97
C GLN A 48 13.39 16.19 20.59
N ALA A 49 14.55 15.64 20.19
CA ALA A 49 14.60 14.84 18.99
C ALA A 49 13.72 13.60 19.21
N GLU A 50 12.75 13.36 18.35
CA GLU A 50 11.87 12.20 18.43
C GLU A 50 12.44 11.07 17.55
N PRO A 51 12.20 9.79 17.88
CA PRO A 51 12.35 8.69 16.94
C PRO A 51 11.35 8.84 15.77
N ASP A 52 11.64 8.21 14.63
CA ASP A 52 10.76 8.19 13.44
C ASP A 52 11.03 6.89 12.67
N ILE A 53 10.18 5.89 12.86
CA ILE A 53 10.28 4.51 12.39
C ILE A 53 9.53 4.37 11.07
N ILE A 54 10.31 4.30 9.99
CA ILE A 54 9.77 4.06 8.66
C ILE A 54 10.10 2.66 8.15
N ILE A 55 9.20 2.13 7.33
CA ILE A 55 9.51 1.02 6.44
C ILE A 55 10.05 1.60 5.13
N THR A 56 11.31 1.28 4.82
CA THR A 56 11.99 1.79 3.62
C THR A 56 11.82 0.88 2.41
N ASN A 57 11.67 -0.43 2.65
CA ASN A 57 11.54 -1.42 1.59
C ASN A 57 10.88 -2.71 2.11
N VAL A 58 10.17 -3.41 1.24
CA VAL A 58 9.63 -4.74 1.49
C VAL A 58 9.91 -5.63 0.28
N THR A 59 10.55 -6.78 0.49
CA THR A 59 10.77 -7.78 -0.56
C THR A 59 9.96 -9.04 -0.27
N LEU A 60 9.22 -9.51 -1.26
CA LEU A 60 8.36 -10.69 -1.16
C LEU A 60 9.03 -11.91 -1.79
N ALA A 61 8.97 -13.05 -1.10
CA ALA A 61 9.52 -14.31 -1.57
C ALA A 61 8.55 -15.47 -1.26
N PRO A 62 8.06 -16.22 -2.27
CA PRO A 62 8.13 -15.90 -3.70
C PRO A 62 7.31 -14.63 -4.05
N SER A 63 7.61 -13.98 -5.17
CA SER A 63 6.85 -12.81 -5.66
C SER A 63 5.45 -13.16 -6.16
N SER A 64 5.24 -14.42 -6.57
CA SER A 64 3.94 -14.98 -6.96
C SER A 64 3.70 -16.28 -6.18
N PRO A 65 3.21 -16.20 -4.93
CA PRO A 65 2.95 -17.37 -4.11
C PRO A 65 1.85 -18.28 -4.67
N ILE A 66 1.99 -19.57 -4.40
CA ILE A 66 1.02 -20.61 -4.74
C ILE A 66 0.36 -21.17 -3.46
N PRO A 67 -0.93 -21.56 -3.49
CA PRO A 67 -1.67 -22.02 -2.32
C PRO A 67 -1.39 -23.50 -1.97
N THR A 68 -0.12 -23.88 -1.79
CA THR A 68 0.30 -25.29 -1.60
C THR A 68 1.23 -25.48 -0.39
N ASN A 69 0.96 -24.80 0.73
CA ASN A 69 1.83 -24.80 1.93
C ASN A 69 3.28 -24.35 1.65
N VAL A 70 3.53 -23.65 0.55
CA VAL A 70 4.82 -23.00 0.28
C VAL A 70 4.92 -21.78 1.19
N LEU A 71 6.04 -21.65 1.87
CA LEU A 71 6.31 -20.51 2.73
C LEU A 71 6.42 -19.23 1.88
N PHE A 72 5.55 -18.28 2.18
CA PHE A 72 5.63 -16.91 1.71
C PHE A 72 6.24 -16.05 2.81
N SER A 73 7.18 -15.19 2.45
CA SER A 73 7.89 -14.30 3.38
C SER A 73 7.96 -12.89 2.82
N ALA A 74 7.71 -11.91 3.70
CA ALA A 74 7.97 -10.50 3.47
C ALA A 74 9.16 -10.09 4.34
N THR A 75 10.30 -9.80 3.70
CA THR A 75 11.46 -9.20 4.36
C THR A 75 11.30 -7.69 4.34
N ILE A 76 11.16 -7.10 5.52
CA ILE A 76 10.86 -5.69 5.72
C ILE A 76 12.11 -4.99 6.22
N THR A 77 12.51 -3.90 5.56
CA THR A 77 13.64 -3.06 5.95
C THR A 77 13.12 -1.85 6.70
N LEU A 78 13.41 -1.80 7.99
CA LEU A 78 13.02 -0.74 8.91
C LEU A 78 14.17 0.24 9.11
N LYS A 79 13.85 1.52 9.24
CA LYS A 79 14.82 2.55 9.59
C LYS A 79 14.22 3.49 10.62
N ASN A 80 15.00 3.82 11.64
CA ASN A 80 14.70 4.98 12.47
C ASN A 80 15.39 6.20 11.84
N GLN A 81 14.64 7.03 11.13
CA GLN A 81 15.13 8.27 10.52
C GLN A 81 15.10 9.47 11.47
N GLY A 82 14.56 9.28 12.68
CA GLY A 82 14.49 10.28 13.73
C GLY A 82 15.83 10.56 14.40
N GLY A 83 15.84 11.57 15.27
CA GLY A 83 17.04 12.03 15.95
C GLY A 83 17.27 11.36 17.32
N SER A 84 16.35 10.50 17.78
CA SER A 84 16.47 9.73 19.01
C SER A 84 16.27 8.25 18.78
N ALA A 85 16.72 7.42 19.73
CA ALA A 85 16.48 5.98 19.68
C ALA A 85 14.99 5.67 19.91
N ALA A 86 14.45 4.76 19.10
CA ALA A 86 13.16 4.14 19.34
C ALA A 86 13.30 3.08 20.43
N GLY A 87 12.31 3.03 21.34
CA GLY A 87 12.15 1.95 22.31
C GLY A 87 11.68 0.66 21.65
N THR A 88 11.16 -0.27 22.45
CA THR A 88 10.51 -1.48 21.93
C THR A 88 9.32 -1.11 21.04
N PHE A 89 9.15 -1.83 19.94
CA PHE A 89 7.98 -1.75 19.07
C PHE A 89 7.76 -3.08 18.35
N ALA A 90 6.66 -3.20 17.63
CA ALA A 90 6.33 -4.37 16.81
C ALA A 90 6.04 -3.99 15.36
N VAL A 91 6.31 -4.91 14.44
CA VAL A 91 5.91 -4.81 13.04
C VAL A 91 4.97 -5.94 12.72
N ALA A 92 3.85 -5.64 12.05
CA ALA A 92 2.86 -6.65 11.74
C ALA A 92 2.10 -6.39 10.44
N THR A 93 1.44 -7.45 9.98
CA THR A 93 0.44 -7.41 8.92
C THR A 93 -0.53 -8.57 9.06
N THR A 94 -1.65 -8.50 8.34
CA THR A 94 -2.60 -9.60 8.21
C THR A 94 -2.64 -10.03 6.76
N PHE A 95 -1.88 -11.07 6.42
CA PHE A 95 -1.79 -11.55 5.04
C PHE A 95 -3.15 -12.04 4.51
N LEU A 96 -3.45 -11.64 3.28
CA LEU A 96 -4.62 -12.09 2.52
C LEU A 96 -4.17 -12.98 1.35
N PRO A 97 -5.04 -13.84 0.80
CA PRO A 97 -6.32 -14.26 1.33
C PRO A 97 -6.16 -15.10 2.62
N GLY A 98 -7.22 -15.17 3.43
CA GLY A 98 -7.27 -16.03 4.62
C GLY A 98 -7.07 -15.33 5.97
N ASN A 99 -6.87 -14.00 5.99
CA ASN A 99 -6.76 -13.19 7.22
C ASN A 99 -5.69 -13.72 8.19
N ILE A 100 -4.48 -13.99 7.70
CA ILE A 100 -3.43 -14.65 8.48
C ILE A 100 -2.54 -13.60 9.15
N TYR A 101 -2.69 -13.41 10.46
CA TYR A 101 -1.90 -12.47 11.24
C TYR A 101 -0.44 -12.91 11.37
N SER A 102 0.50 -12.00 11.13
CA SER A 102 1.93 -12.21 11.32
C SER A 102 2.55 -10.96 11.93
N ALA A 103 3.37 -11.14 12.97
CA ALA A 103 4.00 -10.04 13.69
C ALA A 103 5.37 -10.44 14.22
N GLN A 104 6.24 -9.44 14.38
CA GLN A 104 7.55 -9.58 15.00
C GLN A 104 7.84 -8.39 15.92
N ASN A 105 8.24 -8.69 17.16
CA ASN A 105 8.63 -7.68 18.14
C ASN A 105 10.13 -7.35 17.99
N LEU A 106 10.48 -6.09 18.26
CA LEU A 106 11.85 -5.59 18.32
C LEU A 106 12.15 -5.07 19.74
N PRO A 107 12.44 -5.96 20.71
CA PRO A 107 12.60 -5.58 22.12
C PRO A 107 13.82 -4.70 22.41
N ALA A 108 14.79 -4.66 21.49
CA ALA A 108 15.95 -3.76 21.59
C ALA A 108 15.68 -2.37 20.99
N GLY A 109 14.54 -2.19 20.31
CA GLY A 109 14.23 -0.99 19.56
C GLY A 109 15.20 -0.74 18.39
N LEU A 110 15.35 0.53 18.02
CA LEU A 110 16.21 0.95 16.92
C LEU A 110 16.84 2.31 17.21
N GLY A 111 18.16 2.37 17.30
CA GLY A 111 18.89 3.63 17.53
C GLY A 111 18.66 4.67 16.41
N ALA A 112 18.93 5.94 16.69
CA ALA A 112 18.81 7.01 15.68
C ALA A 112 19.66 6.69 14.43
N GLY A 113 19.05 6.80 13.25
CA GLY A 113 19.68 6.49 11.96
C GLY A 113 19.90 5.00 11.67
N GLN A 114 19.61 4.10 12.62
CA GLN A 114 19.84 2.66 12.45
C GLN A 114 18.82 2.03 11.50
N THR A 115 19.24 0.95 10.86
CA THR A 115 18.41 0.13 9.96
C THR A 115 18.46 -1.32 10.42
N THR A 116 17.34 -2.02 10.32
CA THR A 116 17.26 -3.46 10.61
C THR A 116 16.27 -4.14 9.66
N THR A 117 16.30 -5.46 9.63
CA THR A 117 15.38 -6.27 8.83
C THR A 117 14.56 -7.21 9.70
N VAL A 118 13.28 -7.33 9.39
CA VAL A 118 12.35 -8.29 10.03
C VAL A 118 11.69 -9.15 8.96
N VAL A 119 11.27 -10.35 9.31
CA VAL A 119 10.64 -11.28 8.37
C VAL A 119 9.29 -11.70 8.92
N LEU A 120 8.24 -11.33 8.18
CA LEU A 120 6.89 -11.83 8.42
C LEU A 120 6.60 -12.92 7.40
N SER A 121 6.05 -14.05 7.85
CA SER A 121 5.86 -15.21 6.96
C SER A 121 4.52 -15.89 7.20
N THR A 122 4.02 -16.55 6.15
CA THR A 122 2.78 -17.34 6.18
C THR A 122 2.78 -18.42 5.10
N THR A 123 1.75 -19.26 5.10
CA THR A 123 1.38 -20.18 4.02
C THR A 123 -0.07 -19.93 3.64
N PHE A 124 -0.39 -19.92 2.36
CA PHE A 124 -1.77 -19.69 1.89
C PHE A 124 -2.52 -21.00 1.62
N GLY A 125 -3.80 -21.02 2.00
CA GLY A 125 -4.74 -22.11 1.67
C GLY A 125 -5.73 -21.77 0.56
N ALA A 126 -5.74 -20.52 0.08
CA ALA A 126 -6.63 -20.03 -0.97
C ALA A 126 -5.87 -19.11 -1.93
N THR A 127 -6.43 -18.91 -3.12
CA THR A 127 -5.99 -17.93 -4.11
C THR A 127 -6.72 -16.61 -3.94
N GLY A 128 -6.10 -15.53 -4.41
CA GLY A 128 -6.66 -14.19 -4.33
C GLY A 128 -5.70 -13.15 -4.85
N ASN A 129 -6.26 -12.06 -5.37
CA ASN A 129 -5.49 -10.86 -5.69
C ASN A 129 -5.57 -9.86 -4.53
N VAL A 130 -4.42 -9.50 -3.98
CA VAL A 130 -4.31 -8.58 -2.84
C VAL A 130 -3.71 -7.27 -3.32
N ASN A 131 -4.47 -6.20 -3.14
CA ASN A 131 -4.04 -4.84 -3.47
C ASN A 131 -3.95 -4.01 -2.19
N ASN A 132 -2.86 -3.26 -2.05
CA ASN A 132 -2.71 -2.24 -1.00
C ASN A 132 -2.84 -2.79 0.42
N LEU A 133 -2.23 -3.96 0.70
CA LEU A 133 -2.14 -4.53 2.03
C LEU A 133 -1.11 -3.76 2.85
N ALA A 134 -1.53 -3.25 4.01
CA ALA A 134 -0.65 -2.53 4.93
C ALA A 134 0.25 -3.48 5.74
N ILE A 135 1.55 -3.17 5.73
CA ILE A 135 2.48 -3.57 6.78
C ILE A 135 2.68 -2.35 7.67
N VAL A 136 2.50 -2.53 8.97
CA VAL A 136 2.52 -1.44 9.95
C VAL A 136 3.74 -1.64 10.86
N ALA A 137 4.64 -0.66 10.86
CA ALA A 137 5.65 -0.52 11.89
C ALA A 137 5.06 0.21 13.10
N ASP A 138 5.59 -0.09 14.27
CA ASP A 138 5.01 0.32 15.55
C ASP A 138 3.49 0.08 15.64
N LEU A 139 3.09 -1.17 15.42
CA LEU A 139 1.68 -1.57 15.34
C LEU A 139 0.80 -1.02 16.49
N ASN A 140 1.37 -0.95 17.69
CA ASN A 140 0.66 -0.56 18.90
C ASN A 140 0.80 0.93 19.25
N ASN A 141 1.51 1.71 18.44
CA ASN A 141 1.87 3.10 18.74
C ASN A 141 2.54 3.21 20.13
N GLU A 142 3.56 2.36 20.36
CA GLU A 142 4.30 2.28 21.62
C GLU A 142 5.44 3.30 21.66
N VAL A 143 5.93 3.73 20.49
CA VAL A 143 7.01 4.70 20.35
C VAL A 143 6.38 6.03 19.98
N ALA A 144 6.58 7.05 20.80
CA ALA A 144 6.13 8.40 20.46
C ALA A 144 7.06 9.01 19.40
N GLU A 145 6.56 9.15 18.18
CA GLU A 145 7.34 9.63 17.02
C GLU A 145 6.97 11.06 16.59
N GLY A 146 6.07 11.69 17.34
CA GLY A 146 5.53 13.01 17.06
C GLY A 146 4.53 13.02 15.92
N ALA A 147 3.79 14.13 15.78
CA ALA A 147 2.64 14.20 14.87
C ALA A 147 2.95 13.86 13.40
N VAL A 148 4.21 14.04 12.96
CA VAL A 148 4.63 13.72 11.58
C VAL A 148 5.09 12.26 11.48
N GLY A 149 5.86 11.76 12.45
CA GLY A 149 6.35 10.38 12.47
C GLY A 149 5.21 9.37 12.44
N GLU A 150 4.19 9.56 13.27
CA GLU A 150 3.00 8.67 13.35
C GLU A 150 2.25 8.45 12.03
N THR A 151 2.49 9.28 11.00
CA THR A 151 1.81 9.20 9.70
C THR A 151 2.53 8.36 8.66
N ASN A 152 3.77 7.94 8.92
CA ASN A 152 4.64 7.33 7.91
C ASN A 152 5.03 5.86 8.22
N ASN A 153 4.42 5.27 9.25
CA ASN A 153 4.71 3.90 9.72
C ASN A 153 4.06 2.79 8.87
N ILE A 154 3.33 3.15 7.82
CA ILE A 154 2.57 2.21 6.99
C ILE A 154 3.23 2.07 5.62
N PHE A 155 3.48 0.83 5.21
CA PHE A 155 3.93 0.49 3.86
C PHE A 155 2.95 -0.48 3.20
N ASN A 156 2.44 -0.10 2.04
CA ASN A 156 1.47 -0.92 1.32
C ASN A 156 2.17 -1.82 0.30
N ILE A 157 1.81 -3.11 0.32
CA ILE A 157 2.24 -4.10 -0.67
C ILE A 157 1.04 -4.63 -1.46
N SER A 158 1.32 -5.15 -2.65
CA SER A 158 0.36 -5.88 -3.45
C SER A 158 1.00 -7.16 -3.95
N TYR A 159 0.24 -8.24 -3.98
CA TYR A 159 0.68 -9.53 -4.50
C TYR A 159 -0.53 -10.36 -4.91
N LYS A 160 -0.27 -11.39 -5.70
CA LYS A 160 -1.29 -12.33 -6.15
C LYS A 160 -0.91 -13.73 -5.70
N VAL A 161 -1.80 -14.36 -4.94
CA VAL A 161 -1.72 -15.79 -4.64
C VAL A 161 -2.54 -16.50 -5.70
N ASP A 162 -1.92 -17.34 -6.51
CA ASP A 162 -2.62 -18.02 -7.60
C ASP A 162 -2.07 -19.43 -7.82
N ARG A 163 -2.80 -20.25 -8.55
CA ARG A 163 -2.27 -21.54 -8.99
C ARG A 163 -1.34 -21.36 -10.18
N ALA A 164 -0.42 -22.30 -10.34
CA ALA A 164 0.41 -22.37 -11.52
C ALA A 164 -0.46 -22.51 -12.79
N VAL A 165 -0.03 -21.87 -13.86
CA VAL A 165 -0.72 -21.90 -15.17
C VAL A 165 -0.21 -23.11 -15.95
N GLN A 166 -1.14 -23.97 -16.39
CA GLN A 166 -0.84 -25.11 -17.25
C GLN A 166 -0.67 -24.65 -18.70
N THR A 167 -1.59 -23.82 -19.17
CA THR A 167 -1.66 -23.37 -20.56
C THR A 167 -2.07 -21.90 -20.59
N GLU A 168 -1.42 -21.10 -21.43
CA GLU A 168 -1.86 -19.75 -21.77
C GLU A 168 -1.66 -19.51 -23.27
N GLN A 169 -2.72 -19.09 -23.97
CA GLN A 169 -2.76 -19.03 -25.43
C GLN A 169 -3.69 -17.91 -25.93
N VAL A 170 -3.49 -17.51 -27.18
CA VAL A 170 -4.39 -16.62 -27.92
C VAL A 170 -5.12 -17.43 -28.98
N ARG A 171 -6.41 -17.15 -29.17
CA ARG A 171 -7.28 -17.80 -30.16
C ARG A 171 -8.01 -16.76 -31.00
N ASN A 172 -8.23 -17.10 -32.27
CA ASN A 172 -9.07 -16.34 -33.18
C ASN A 172 -10.05 -17.29 -33.85
N TYR A 173 -11.33 -17.12 -33.60
CA TYR A 173 -12.38 -17.99 -34.12
C TYR A 173 -13.27 -17.24 -35.09
N ALA A 174 -13.58 -17.91 -36.21
CA ALA A 174 -14.71 -17.58 -37.05
C ALA A 174 -15.98 -18.25 -36.49
N ALA A 175 -17.16 -17.82 -36.96
CA ALA A 175 -18.43 -18.46 -36.60
C ALA A 175 -18.42 -19.96 -36.87
N ALA A 176 -19.15 -20.69 -36.01
CA ALA A 176 -19.22 -22.15 -35.94
C ALA A 176 -17.91 -22.85 -35.53
N ALA A 177 -16.93 -22.12 -34.96
CA ALA A 177 -15.75 -22.72 -34.37
C ALA A 177 -16.09 -23.41 -33.05
N ASN A 178 -15.50 -24.58 -32.84
CA ASN A 178 -15.46 -25.25 -31.54
C ASN A 178 -13.99 -25.49 -31.17
N ASP A 179 -13.66 -25.44 -29.88
CA ASP A 179 -12.30 -25.71 -29.42
C ASP A 179 -12.30 -26.51 -28.12
N ASP A 180 -11.26 -27.29 -27.96
CA ASP A 180 -10.89 -28.01 -26.74
C ASP A 180 -9.79 -27.19 -26.06
N LEU A 181 -10.18 -26.37 -25.08
CA LEU A 181 -9.25 -25.50 -24.40
C LEU A 181 -8.33 -26.30 -23.48
N SER A 182 -8.85 -27.39 -22.90
CA SER A 182 -8.15 -28.27 -21.96
C SER A 182 -7.14 -29.23 -22.61
N GLY A 183 -7.30 -29.50 -23.91
CA GLY A 183 -6.48 -30.42 -24.69
C GLY A 183 -6.75 -31.90 -24.40
N ASN A 184 -7.93 -32.25 -23.90
CA ASN A 184 -8.29 -33.63 -23.53
C ASN A 184 -8.98 -34.44 -24.65
N GLY A 185 -9.27 -33.81 -25.79
CA GLY A 185 -9.95 -34.39 -26.95
C GLY A 185 -11.45 -34.07 -27.05
N THR A 186 -12.05 -33.42 -26.05
CA THR A 186 -13.46 -33.01 -26.04
C THR A 186 -13.56 -31.50 -26.21
N GLN A 187 -14.47 -31.03 -27.06
CA GLN A 187 -14.66 -29.59 -27.24
C GLN A 187 -15.32 -28.98 -26.00
N ASP A 188 -14.76 -27.88 -25.52
CA ASP A 188 -15.17 -27.14 -24.33
C ASP A 188 -16.12 -25.98 -24.65
N ILE A 189 -15.84 -25.29 -25.76
CA ILE A 189 -16.56 -24.08 -26.15
C ILE A 189 -16.92 -24.08 -27.63
N SER A 190 -18.00 -23.37 -27.95
CA SER A 190 -18.47 -23.08 -29.30
C SER A 190 -18.73 -21.59 -29.47
N TRP A 191 -18.35 -21.05 -30.62
CA TRP A 191 -18.63 -19.68 -31.02
C TRP A 191 -19.55 -19.66 -32.25
N ASP A 192 -20.76 -19.13 -32.11
CA ASP A 192 -21.77 -19.12 -33.19
C ASP A 192 -21.70 -17.86 -34.10
N GLY A 193 -20.75 -16.95 -33.84
CA GLY A 193 -20.68 -15.63 -34.48
C GLY A 193 -21.25 -14.49 -33.64
N THR A 194 -21.98 -14.80 -32.57
CA THR A 194 -22.61 -13.85 -31.64
C THR A 194 -22.40 -14.22 -30.17
N ASN A 195 -22.54 -15.49 -29.81
CA ASN A 195 -22.51 -16.01 -28.46
C ASN A 195 -21.35 -16.98 -28.27
N LEU A 196 -20.73 -16.91 -27.08
CA LEU A 196 -19.80 -17.92 -26.62
C LEU A 196 -20.59 -18.91 -25.75
N THR A 197 -20.58 -20.18 -26.15
CA THR A 197 -21.35 -21.24 -25.49
C THR A 197 -20.38 -22.30 -24.98
N ALA A 198 -20.47 -22.62 -23.69
CA ALA A 198 -19.83 -23.79 -23.13
C ALA A 198 -20.63 -25.04 -23.52
N ILE A 199 -19.94 -26.08 -23.95
CA ILE A 199 -20.52 -27.33 -24.49
C ILE A 199 -19.94 -28.55 -23.76
N ASN A 200 -20.56 -29.72 -23.96
CA ASN A 200 -20.11 -31.00 -23.41
C ASN A 200 -19.89 -31.03 -21.88
N GLY A 201 -20.62 -30.21 -21.13
CA GLY A 201 -20.53 -30.15 -19.67
C GLY A 201 -19.56 -29.09 -19.13
N ALA A 202 -18.87 -28.37 -20.00
CA ALA A 202 -18.12 -27.18 -19.64
C ALA A 202 -19.05 -26.05 -19.15
N LEU A 203 -18.49 -25.11 -18.39
CA LEU A 203 -19.18 -23.93 -17.87
C LEU A 203 -18.36 -22.67 -18.10
N ILE A 204 -19.04 -21.53 -18.17
CA ILE A 204 -18.48 -20.19 -18.28
C ILE A 204 -19.21 -19.21 -17.35
N GLY A 205 -18.59 -18.08 -17.03
CA GLY A 205 -19.24 -17.02 -16.27
C GLY A 205 -18.47 -15.71 -16.32
N LEU A 206 -19.16 -14.58 -16.33
CA LEU A 206 -18.51 -13.27 -16.38
C LEU A 206 -17.92 -12.91 -15.01
N PHE A 207 -16.64 -12.56 -14.94
CA PHE A 207 -16.08 -11.92 -13.76
C PHE A 207 -16.64 -10.50 -13.64
N SER A 208 -17.27 -10.19 -12.51
CA SER A 208 -17.84 -8.86 -12.22
C SER A 208 -16.86 -7.94 -11.50
N SER A 209 -15.91 -8.49 -10.74
CA SER A 209 -14.98 -7.74 -9.89
C SER A 209 -13.52 -7.81 -10.34
N ASP A 210 -13.17 -8.73 -11.24
CA ASP A 210 -11.79 -9.01 -11.64
C ASP A 210 -11.57 -8.82 -13.14
N ASN A 211 -10.34 -8.49 -13.50
CA ASN A 211 -9.87 -8.51 -14.88
C ASN A 211 -8.90 -9.69 -15.09
N TYR A 212 -8.49 -9.92 -16.33
CA TYR A 212 -7.59 -11.04 -16.65
C TYR A 212 -6.29 -11.10 -15.82
N ALA A 213 -5.72 -9.95 -15.46
CA ALA A 213 -4.51 -9.88 -14.64
C ALA A 213 -4.79 -10.27 -13.18
N THR A 214 -5.91 -9.80 -12.60
CA THR A 214 -6.26 -10.02 -11.19
C THR A 214 -7.04 -11.31 -10.94
N ALA A 215 -7.71 -11.86 -11.95
CA ALA A 215 -8.49 -13.10 -11.83
C ALA A 215 -7.60 -14.24 -11.32
N HIS A 216 -8.14 -15.13 -10.51
CA HIS A 216 -7.38 -16.22 -9.87
C HIS A 216 -8.22 -17.50 -9.83
N TYR A 217 -7.60 -18.63 -9.50
CA TYR A 217 -8.25 -19.94 -9.54
C TYR A 217 -9.59 -20.01 -8.80
N ASP A 218 -9.64 -19.66 -7.51
CA ASP A 218 -10.87 -19.78 -6.72
C ASP A 218 -11.96 -18.82 -7.21
N GLY A 219 -11.58 -17.67 -7.75
CA GLY A 219 -12.50 -16.76 -8.41
C GLY A 219 -13.12 -17.40 -9.66
N ALA A 220 -12.32 -18.16 -10.44
CA ALA A 220 -12.82 -18.88 -11.61
C ALA A 220 -13.79 -20.00 -11.18
N VAL A 221 -13.44 -20.74 -10.12
CA VAL A 221 -14.31 -21.80 -9.55
C VAL A 221 -15.66 -21.23 -9.12
N ALA A 222 -15.67 -20.10 -8.42
CA ALA A 222 -16.89 -19.47 -7.94
C ALA A 222 -17.77 -18.90 -9.08
N THR A 223 -17.16 -18.53 -10.20
CA THR A 223 -17.83 -17.76 -11.26
C THR A 223 -18.34 -18.64 -12.42
N ALA A 224 -17.62 -19.71 -12.79
CA ALA A 224 -17.94 -20.55 -13.95
C ALA A 224 -19.20 -21.42 -13.72
N THR A 225 -20.38 -20.83 -13.95
CA THR A 225 -21.69 -21.41 -13.55
C THR A 225 -22.76 -21.42 -14.65
N SER A 226 -22.55 -20.69 -15.75
CA SER A 226 -23.44 -20.61 -16.91
C SER A 226 -22.94 -21.48 -18.05
N THR A 227 -23.80 -21.74 -19.04
CA THR A 227 -23.41 -22.39 -20.31
C THR A 227 -23.36 -21.42 -21.48
N VAL A 228 -23.87 -20.20 -21.35
CA VAL A 228 -23.90 -19.23 -22.44
C VAL A 228 -23.49 -17.87 -21.93
N PHE A 229 -22.64 -17.18 -22.70
CA PHE A 229 -22.35 -15.77 -22.56
C PHE A 229 -22.69 -15.06 -23.86
N ALA A 230 -23.83 -14.38 -23.84
CA ALA A 230 -24.39 -13.72 -25.00
C ALA A 230 -23.64 -12.43 -25.32
N ASN A 231 -23.29 -12.26 -26.60
CA ASN A 231 -22.69 -11.04 -27.12
C ASN A 231 -21.50 -10.51 -26.27
N PRO A 232 -20.45 -11.31 -26.06
CA PRO A 232 -19.33 -10.93 -25.21
C PRO A 232 -18.67 -9.62 -25.71
N PRO A 233 -18.55 -8.58 -24.87
CA PRO A 233 -17.86 -7.35 -25.27
C PRO A 233 -16.33 -7.53 -25.19
N ALA A 234 -15.60 -6.72 -25.96
CA ALA A 234 -14.15 -6.63 -25.82
C ALA A 234 -13.78 -6.14 -24.41
N GLY A 235 -12.72 -6.70 -23.84
CA GLY A 235 -12.28 -6.49 -22.46
C GLY A 235 -13.00 -7.36 -21.43
N ALA A 236 -14.06 -8.08 -21.80
CA ALA A 236 -14.73 -9.00 -20.87
C ALA A 236 -13.77 -10.09 -20.39
N THR A 237 -13.76 -10.33 -19.08
CA THR A 237 -13.01 -11.42 -18.45
C THR A 237 -14.01 -12.47 -17.97
N ILE A 238 -13.85 -13.71 -18.43
CA ILE A 238 -14.80 -14.80 -18.29
C ILE A 238 -14.09 -15.95 -17.57
N ALA A 239 -14.65 -16.43 -16.47
CA ALA A 239 -14.26 -17.68 -15.86
C ALA A 239 -14.70 -18.86 -16.74
N PHE A 240 -13.91 -19.90 -16.77
CA PHE A 240 -14.14 -21.10 -17.54
C PHE A 240 -13.91 -22.34 -16.67
N ARG A 241 -14.73 -23.37 -16.88
CA ARG A 241 -14.53 -24.74 -16.42
C ARG A 241 -14.65 -25.68 -17.63
N SER A 242 -13.64 -26.48 -17.90
CA SER A 242 -13.69 -27.50 -18.96
C SER A 242 -14.60 -28.68 -18.62
N ASP A 243 -14.87 -29.52 -19.60
CA ASP A 243 -15.61 -30.77 -19.43
C ASP A 243 -14.94 -31.72 -18.41
N ASP A 244 -13.61 -31.78 -18.39
CA ASP A 244 -12.83 -32.55 -17.41
C ASP A 244 -12.64 -31.86 -16.05
N GLY A 245 -13.22 -30.67 -15.86
CA GLY A 245 -13.27 -29.97 -14.59
C GLY A 245 -12.06 -29.11 -14.24
N ARG A 246 -11.17 -28.83 -15.19
CA ARG A 246 -10.12 -27.80 -15.03
C ARG A 246 -10.74 -26.41 -15.09
N TYR A 247 -10.15 -25.46 -14.39
CA TYR A 247 -10.61 -24.07 -14.37
C TYR A 247 -9.62 -23.15 -15.07
N GLY A 248 -10.16 -22.07 -15.64
CA GLY A 248 -9.39 -21.09 -16.37
C GLY A 248 -10.08 -19.74 -16.46
N VAL A 249 -9.43 -18.82 -17.17
CA VAL A 249 -9.92 -17.48 -17.41
C VAL A 249 -9.72 -17.15 -18.89
N ILE A 250 -10.73 -16.56 -19.51
CA ILE A 250 -10.73 -16.07 -20.90
C ILE A 250 -10.87 -14.54 -20.84
N ARG A 251 -10.05 -13.79 -21.58
CA ARG A 251 -10.25 -12.37 -21.87
C ARG A 251 -10.58 -12.20 -23.33
N ILE A 252 -11.71 -11.55 -23.61
CA ILE A 252 -12.09 -11.19 -24.98
C ILE A 252 -11.24 -10.00 -25.40
N ASP A 253 -10.33 -10.20 -26.35
CA ASP A 253 -9.42 -9.17 -26.82
C ASP A 253 -10.11 -8.25 -27.84
N GLY A 254 -10.97 -8.83 -28.69
CA GLY A 254 -11.69 -8.07 -29.71
C GLY A 254 -12.68 -8.90 -30.52
N ARG A 255 -13.52 -8.21 -31.28
CA ARG A 255 -14.48 -8.80 -32.21
C ARG A 255 -14.50 -8.02 -33.52
N SER A 256 -14.65 -8.74 -34.62
CA SER A 256 -14.78 -8.16 -35.96
C SER A 256 -15.79 -8.95 -36.78
N GLY A 257 -16.97 -8.38 -37.01
CA GLY A 257 -18.10 -9.10 -37.62
C GLY A 257 -18.45 -10.36 -36.80
N THR A 258 -18.37 -11.52 -37.44
CA THR A 258 -18.62 -12.83 -36.83
C THR A 258 -17.36 -13.49 -36.25
N GLN A 259 -16.22 -12.79 -36.22
CA GLN A 259 -14.99 -13.29 -35.63
C GLN A 259 -14.81 -12.78 -34.19
N ILE A 260 -14.19 -13.63 -33.36
CA ILE A 260 -13.81 -13.30 -31.98
C ILE A 260 -12.36 -13.66 -31.73
N ASN A 261 -11.62 -12.75 -31.10
CA ASN A 261 -10.27 -12.97 -30.63
C ASN A 261 -10.25 -12.90 -29.09
N PHE A 262 -9.57 -13.85 -28.47
CA PHE A 262 -9.43 -13.90 -27.03
C PHE A 262 -8.10 -14.53 -26.60
N THR A 263 -7.69 -14.17 -25.40
CA THR A 263 -6.57 -14.76 -24.68
C THR A 263 -7.16 -15.61 -23.56
N TYR A 264 -6.59 -16.78 -23.29
CA TYR A 264 -7.05 -17.60 -22.18
C TYR A 264 -5.89 -18.24 -21.45
N ARG A 265 -6.13 -18.59 -20.18
CA ARG A 265 -5.27 -19.46 -19.39
C ARG A 265 -6.06 -20.54 -18.66
N ILE A 266 -5.42 -21.67 -18.42
CA ILE A 266 -5.93 -22.79 -17.63
C ILE A 266 -4.95 -23.05 -16.49
N TYR A 267 -5.48 -23.25 -15.29
CA TYR A 267 -4.69 -23.52 -14.09
C TYR A 267 -4.42 -25.02 -13.93
N ILE A 268 -3.31 -25.34 -13.25
CA ILE A 268 -3.04 -26.70 -12.79
C ILE A 268 -4.07 -27.09 -11.71
N PRO A 269 -4.62 -28.33 -11.76
CA PRO A 269 -5.57 -28.86 -10.77
C PRO A 269 -5.04 -28.94 -9.33
#